data_AF-A0A6A7B8D0-F1
#
_entry.id   AF-A0A6A7B8D0-F1
#
_cell.length_a   1.000
_cell.length_b   1.000
_cell.length_c   1.000
_cell.angle_alpha   90.00
_cell.angle_beta   90.00
_cell.angle_gamma   90.00
#
_symmetry.space_group_name_H-M   'P 1'
#
loop_
_entity.id
_entity.type
_entity.pdbx_description
1 polymer ?
#
loop_
_entity_poly.entity_id
_entity_poly.type
_entity_poly.pdbx_seq_one_letter_code
_entity_poly.pdbx_strand_id
1 'polypeptide(L)'
;MKRSLSNLDSASTPVPAAPPAKRPRTLPLTRDALSKIQVPQFESAASVPLWISACAHHEKMDPNRQHPRLHTPTLRRAKARSRTPSPVKKPPHSATPEYRNGTMKLALVFIERDPELPAHVAASVERVLGIRTTRHASGQKGEQDTAQDAHAATLAETYRAQCRSLASDCSGEGEWRSCIYSILINPLSKRWSPVLKISASEKPWNRYLKPAVLRLPTLGARLSFPIVFPPPPSAALGPFPSPTATPSQDDLSTSSVVSTTTSDYSTDDDLHLSTPKPDITVGLASDCITKALNLSQDILLHLQTDPNNAQPFVSDPHQVPLGLRFPFLIVEAKGLNTGSNLIHAQNQAAVAAASALNILSDLDALIPNLNVDAEFSIPSILFSLATEGPTHELWATKSYEVQDDETAIDSMRKGVDVDLSRPVSCKTDLVLSYAAIDR
;
A
#
# COMPACT_ATOMS: atom_id res chain seq x y z
N MET A 1 -46.62 -30.53 -24.12
CA MET A 1 -46.19 -29.27 -24.76
C MET A 1 -44.83 -29.49 -25.41
N LYS A 2 -44.80 -29.76 -26.72
CA LYS A 2 -43.60 -29.81 -27.56
C LYS A 2 -43.62 -28.55 -28.42
N ARG A 3 -42.59 -27.71 -28.38
CA ARG A 3 -42.42 -26.60 -29.33
C ARG A 3 -41.25 -26.88 -30.25
N SER A 4 -41.58 -26.83 -31.53
CA SER A 4 -40.73 -26.98 -32.71
C SER A 4 -39.89 -25.73 -32.92
N LEU A 5 -38.63 -25.91 -33.33
CA LEU A 5 -37.72 -24.88 -33.81
C LEU A 5 -37.84 -24.79 -35.34
N SER A 6 -38.10 -23.61 -35.87
CA SER A 6 -37.97 -23.30 -37.29
C SER A 6 -36.78 -22.36 -37.52
N ASN A 7 -35.84 -22.82 -38.33
CA ASN A 7 -34.72 -22.08 -38.89
C ASN A 7 -35.21 -21.01 -39.88
N LEU A 8 -34.58 -19.85 -39.86
CA LEU A 8 -34.63 -18.82 -40.91
C LEU A 8 -33.20 -18.40 -41.23
N ASP A 9 -32.70 -18.89 -42.36
CA ASP A 9 -31.45 -18.46 -42.98
C ASP A 9 -31.61 -17.03 -43.53
N SER A 10 -30.72 -16.12 -43.11
CA SER A 10 -30.57 -14.80 -43.71
C SER A 10 -29.17 -14.67 -44.30
N ALA A 11 -29.11 -14.60 -45.63
CA ALA A 11 -27.89 -14.40 -46.39
C ALA A 11 -27.34 -12.99 -46.17
N SER A 12 -26.13 -12.91 -45.60
CA SER A 12 -25.36 -11.67 -45.44
C SER A 12 -24.48 -11.47 -46.67
N THR A 13 -24.63 -10.29 -47.30
CA THR A 13 -23.76 -9.77 -48.36
C THR A 13 -22.48 -9.18 -47.73
N PRO A 14 -21.29 -9.37 -48.32
CA PRO A 14 -20.04 -8.86 -47.74
C PRO A 14 -19.86 -7.36 -48.00
N VAL A 15 -19.58 -6.61 -46.93
CA VAL A 15 -19.21 -5.18 -46.97
C VAL A 15 -17.72 -5.06 -47.30
N PRO A 16 -17.31 -4.16 -48.22
CA PRO A 16 -15.89 -3.98 -48.56
C PRO A 16 -15.10 -3.33 -47.41
N ALA A 17 -13.90 -3.86 -47.17
CA ALA A 17 -12.99 -3.43 -46.12
C ALA A 17 -12.47 -2.00 -46.34
N ALA A 18 -12.53 -1.18 -45.29
CA ALA A 18 -11.95 0.16 -45.27
C ALA A 18 -10.40 0.10 -45.26
N PRO A 19 -9.71 1.06 -45.91
CA PRO A 19 -8.25 1.09 -45.94
C PRO A 19 -7.65 1.39 -44.55
N PRO A 20 -6.46 0.84 -44.24
CA PRO A 20 -5.84 1.02 -42.93
C PRO A 20 -5.44 2.48 -42.71
N ALA A 21 -5.93 3.06 -41.61
CA ALA A 21 -5.55 4.39 -41.15
C ALA A 21 -4.03 4.44 -40.90
N LYS A 22 -3.35 5.36 -41.58
CA LYS A 22 -1.92 5.63 -41.35
C LYS A 22 -1.75 6.15 -39.92
N ARG A 23 -1.07 5.37 -39.07
CA ARG A 23 -0.71 5.80 -37.72
C ARG A 23 0.16 7.05 -37.79
N PRO A 24 -0.12 8.10 -37.00
CA PRO A 24 0.74 9.27 -36.93
C PRO A 24 2.11 8.83 -36.39
N ARG A 25 3.17 9.16 -37.14
CA ARG A 25 4.56 9.02 -36.69
C ARG A 25 4.78 10.01 -35.56
N THR A 26 4.86 9.52 -34.33
CA THR A 26 5.39 10.25 -33.19
C THR A 26 6.88 10.49 -33.40
N LEU A 27 7.28 11.76 -33.44
CA LEU A 27 8.68 12.16 -33.49
C LEU A 27 9.31 11.95 -32.10
N PRO A 28 10.57 11.48 -32.00
CA PRO A 28 11.26 11.37 -30.72
C PRO A 28 11.49 12.76 -30.12
N LEU A 29 11.09 12.97 -28.87
CA LEU A 29 11.43 14.17 -28.11
C LEU A 29 12.91 14.12 -27.72
N THR A 30 13.72 14.83 -28.51
CA THR A 30 15.12 15.11 -28.14
C THR A 30 15.16 16.21 -27.06
N ARG A 31 16.29 16.36 -26.36
CA ARG A 31 16.54 17.47 -25.42
C ARG A 31 16.26 18.85 -26.04
N ASP A 32 16.45 18.97 -27.36
CA ASP A 32 16.12 20.16 -28.16
C ASP A 32 14.61 20.37 -28.39
N ALA A 33 13.79 19.32 -28.33
CA ALA A 33 12.34 19.44 -28.41
C ALA A 33 11.76 19.92 -27.07
N LEU A 34 12.31 19.45 -25.95
CA LEU A 34 11.91 19.88 -24.61
C LEU A 34 12.29 21.35 -24.33
N SER A 35 13.47 21.80 -24.79
CA SER A 35 13.89 23.21 -24.63
C SER A 35 13.10 24.20 -25.49
N LYS A 36 12.35 23.74 -26.50
CA LYS A 36 11.50 24.56 -27.36
C LYS A 36 10.06 24.71 -26.86
N ILE A 37 9.66 23.94 -25.85
CA ILE A 37 8.37 24.13 -25.18
C ILE A 37 8.52 25.36 -24.28
N GLN A 38 8.14 26.53 -24.79
CA GLN A 38 8.05 27.75 -23.98
C GLN A 38 6.99 27.53 -22.89
N VAL A 39 7.46 27.33 -21.67
CA VAL A 39 6.63 27.48 -20.47
C VAL A 39 6.22 28.96 -20.43
N PRO A 40 4.91 29.29 -20.46
CA PRO A 40 4.50 30.68 -20.33
C PRO A 40 5.00 31.20 -18.98
N GLN A 41 5.84 32.24 -19.02
CA GLN A 41 6.22 33.00 -17.84
C GLN A 41 4.96 33.66 -17.28
N PHE A 42 4.37 33.04 -16.27
CA PHE A 42 3.35 33.70 -15.46
C PHE A 42 4.04 34.35 -14.27
N GLU A 43 3.69 35.62 -14.06
CA GLU A 43 4.15 36.45 -12.96
C GLU A 43 3.94 35.72 -11.62
N SER A 44 5.07 35.33 -11.04
CA SER A 44 5.16 34.78 -9.69
C SER A 44 4.72 35.84 -8.66
N ALA A 45 4.03 35.38 -7.62
CA ALA A 45 3.78 36.06 -6.34
C ALA A 45 2.50 36.91 -6.13
N ALA A 46 1.44 36.81 -6.94
CA ALA A 46 0.15 37.47 -6.64
C ALA A 46 -1.04 36.52 -6.32
N SER A 47 -0.89 35.20 -6.48
CA SER A 47 -2.06 34.28 -6.48
C SER A 47 -2.53 33.78 -5.11
N VAL A 48 -1.69 33.80 -4.07
CA VAL A 48 -2.09 33.34 -2.73
C VAL A 48 -3.08 34.30 -2.03
N PRO A 49 -2.88 35.65 -2.06
CA PRO A 49 -3.85 36.59 -1.49
C PRO A 49 -5.19 36.62 -2.24
N LEU A 50 -5.18 36.41 -3.57
CA LEU A 50 -6.39 36.30 -4.40
C LEU A 50 -7.19 35.02 -4.08
N TRP A 51 -6.50 33.92 -3.76
CA TRP A 51 -7.13 32.67 -3.33
C TRP A 51 -7.79 32.80 -1.94
N ILE A 52 -7.15 33.50 -1.01
CA ILE A 52 -7.71 33.81 0.32
C ILE A 52 -8.98 34.68 0.20
N SER A 53 -9.01 35.66 -0.72
CA SER A 53 -10.16 36.52 -0.97
C SER A 53 -11.36 35.77 -1.60
N ALA A 54 -11.10 34.82 -2.49
CA ALA A 54 -12.15 34.01 -3.14
C ALA A 54 -12.86 33.04 -2.16
N CYS A 55 -12.18 32.61 -1.09
CA CYS A 55 -12.76 31.73 -0.07
C CYS A 55 -13.62 32.48 0.96
N ALA A 56 -13.55 33.81 1.05
CA ALA A 56 -14.26 34.61 2.05
C ALA A 56 -15.74 34.88 1.71
N HIS A 57 -16.21 34.53 0.50
CA HIS A 57 -17.53 34.95 -0.01
C HIS A 57 -18.59 33.85 -0.16
N HIS A 58 -18.42 32.66 0.42
CA HIS A 58 -19.50 31.65 0.42
C HIS A 58 -20.39 31.77 1.67
N GLU A 59 -21.39 32.65 1.60
CA GLU A 59 -22.43 32.80 2.62
C GLU A 59 -23.39 31.59 2.67
N LYS A 60 -23.66 31.19 3.93
CA LYS A 60 -24.91 30.69 4.53
C LYS A 60 -25.74 29.66 3.74
N MET A 61 -25.62 28.40 4.16
CA MET A 61 -26.74 27.46 4.07
C MET A 61 -27.48 27.35 5.42
N ASP A 62 -28.80 27.35 5.28
CA ASP A 62 -29.88 27.33 6.28
C ASP A 62 -29.93 26.02 7.09
N PRO A 63 -29.94 26.04 8.45
CA PRO A 63 -29.83 24.85 9.27
C PRO A 63 -31.19 24.20 9.59
N ASN A 64 -32.07 24.00 8.60
CA ASN A 64 -33.36 23.37 8.84
C ASN A 64 -33.70 22.26 7.82
N ARG A 65 -33.09 21.08 8.01
CA ARG A 65 -33.60 19.82 7.44
C ARG A 65 -33.62 18.73 8.51
N GLN A 66 -34.82 18.50 9.05
CA GLN A 66 -35.14 17.33 9.85
C GLN A 66 -35.17 16.09 8.94
N HIS A 67 -34.41 15.05 9.31
CA HIS A 67 -34.50 13.74 8.70
C HIS A 67 -35.53 12.86 9.46
N PRO A 68 -36.34 12.06 8.75
CA PRO A 68 -37.31 11.16 9.38
C PRO A 68 -36.60 9.98 10.05
N ARG A 69 -36.98 9.71 11.30
CA ARG A 69 -36.55 8.55 12.09
C ARG A 69 -37.08 7.26 11.44
N LEU A 70 -36.18 6.37 11.05
CA LEU A 70 -36.52 5.02 10.62
C LEU A 70 -36.64 4.08 11.83
N HIS A 71 -37.69 3.26 11.80
CA HIS A 71 -38.09 2.33 12.85
C HIS A 71 -37.08 1.20 13.09
N THR A 72 -36.85 0.90 14.36
CA THR A 72 -36.16 -0.31 14.86
C THR A 72 -37.01 -1.57 14.65
N PRO A 73 -36.48 -2.65 14.06
CA PRO A 73 -37.17 -3.93 14.04
C PRO A 73 -36.92 -4.71 15.34
N THR A 74 -38.01 -5.33 15.81
CA THR A 74 -38.12 -6.16 17.01
C THR A 74 -37.27 -7.44 16.90
N LEU A 75 -36.38 -7.64 17.87
CA LEU A 75 -35.53 -8.83 18.03
C LEU A 75 -36.38 -10.09 18.28
N ARG A 76 -36.50 -10.96 17.26
CA ARG A 76 -36.92 -12.35 17.45
C ARG A 76 -35.73 -13.20 17.86
N ARG A 77 -35.74 -13.63 19.12
CA ARG A 77 -34.76 -14.53 19.75
C ARG A 77 -34.87 -15.95 19.15
N ALA A 78 -34.08 -16.23 18.13
CA ALA A 78 -33.96 -17.58 17.57
C ALA A 78 -33.11 -18.47 18.50
N LYS A 79 -33.61 -19.67 18.81
CA LYS A 79 -32.87 -20.70 19.57
C LYS A 79 -31.65 -21.16 18.76
N ALA A 80 -30.45 -20.85 19.26
CA ALA A 80 -29.19 -21.24 18.66
C ALA A 80 -29.04 -22.77 18.69
N ARG A 81 -29.13 -23.40 17.51
CA ARG A 81 -28.66 -24.78 17.31
C ARG A 81 -27.14 -24.76 17.36
N SER A 82 -26.56 -25.48 18.31
CA SER A 82 -25.13 -25.74 18.41
C SER A 82 -24.67 -26.39 17.11
N ARG A 83 -23.99 -25.63 16.25
CA ARG A 83 -23.28 -26.14 15.08
C ARG A 83 -21.90 -26.57 15.54
N THR A 84 -21.52 -27.80 15.22
CA THR A 84 -20.16 -28.30 15.39
C THR A 84 -19.18 -27.33 14.73
N PRO A 85 -18.06 -26.97 15.38
CA PRO A 85 -17.12 -26.00 14.85
C PRO A 85 -16.60 -26.50 13.49
N SER A 86 -16.85 -25.72 12.45
CA SER A 86 -16.29 -25.97 11.12
C SER A 86 -14.75 -25.99 11.20
N PRO A 87 -14.07 -26.75 10.32
CA PRO A 87 -12.61 -26.79 10.28
C PRO A 87 -12.04 -25.37 10.26
N VAL A 88 -11.19 -25.05 11.25
CA VAL A 88 -10.57 -23.74 11.36
C VAL A 88 -9.70 -23.53 10.12
N LYS A 89 -10.10 -22.57 9.28
CA LYS A 89 -9.34 -22.19 8.09
C LYS A 89 -7.97 -21.70 8.58
N LYS A 90 -6.89 -22.31 8.07
CA LYS A 90 -5.52 -21.86 8.39
C LYS A 90 -5.42 -20.35 8.10
N PRO A 91 -4.78 -19.56 8.98
CA PRO A 91 -4.62 -18.14 8.75
C PRO A 91 -3.88 -17.89 7.43
N PRO A 92 -4.17 -16.80 6.72
CA PRO A 92 -3.45 -16.48 5.49
C PRO A 92 -1.96 -16.30 5.81
N HIS A 93 -1.08 -16.72 4.88
CA HIS A 93 0.38 -16.64 5.07
C HIS A 93 0.84 -15.21 5.42
N SER A 94 0.20 -14.18 4.87
CA SER A 94 0.47 -12.78 5.17
C SER A 94 0.21 -12.35 6.63
N ALA A 95 -0.53 -13.15 7.40
CA ALA A 95 -0.85 -12.89 8.80
C ALA A 95 0.16 -13.49 9.78
N THR A 96 1.21 -14.16 9.31
CA THR A 96 2.13 -14.89 10.18
C THR A 96 3.44 -14.14 10.44
N PRO A 97 4.07 -14.35 11.60
CA PRO A 97 5.42 -13.83 11.88
C PRO A 97 6.47 -14.34 10.88
N GLU A 98 6.29 -15.53 10.31
CA GLU A 98 7.19 -16.10 9.31
C GLU A 98 7.16 -15.29 8.01
N TYR A 99 6.00 -14.81 7.56
CA TYR A 99 5.92 -13.90 6.42
C TYR A 99 6.67 -12.59 6.68
N ARG A 100 6.51 -12.02 7.88
CA ARG A 100 7.23 -10.80 8.30
C ARG A 100 8.74 -11.03 8.34
N ASN A 101 9.19 -12.12 8.95
CA ASN A 101 10.61 -12.38 9.17
C ASN A 101 11.32 -13.04 7.98
N GLY A 102 10.58 -13.62 7.03
CA GLY A 102 11.10 -14.20 5.81
C GLY A 102 10.86 -13.29 4.62
N THR A 103 9.65 -13.37 4.05
CA THR A 103 9.27 -12.68 2.82
C THR A 103 9.48 -11.16 2.87
N MET A 104 9.00 -10.48 3.92
CA MET A 104 9.12 -9.01 3.99
C MET A 104 10.58 -8.57 4.18
N LYS A 105 11.36 -9.27 5.01
CA LYS A 105 12.80 -8.99 5.17
C LYS A 105 13.58 -9.18 3.87
N LEU A 106 13.26 -10.20 3.08
CA LEU A 106 13.87 -10.39 1.75
C LEU A 106 13.55 -9.22 0.81
N ALA A 107 12.33 -8.69 0.91
CA ALA A 107 11.89 -7.48 0.22
C ALA A 107 12.34 -6.16 0.89
N LEU A 108 13.25 -6.23 1.88
CA LEU A 108 13.77 -5.10 2.65
C LEU A 108 12.73 -4.21 3.32
N VAL A 109 11.59 -4.81 3.67
CA VAL A 109 10.55 -4.15 4.46
C VAL A 109 10.66 -4.65 5.90
N PHE A 110 11.02 -3.75 6.81
CA PHE A 110 11.15 -4.05 8.22
C PHE A 110 10.08 -3.28 9.01
N ILE A 111 9.50 -3.97 9.98
CA ILE A 111 8.54 -3.40 10.94
C ILE A 111 9.24 -3.42 12.28
N GLU A 112 9.54 -2.23 12.79
CA GLU A 112 10.27 -2.04 14.04
C GLU A 112 9.33 -1.46 15.11
N ARG A 113 9.28 -2.13 16.25
CA ARG A 113 8.51 -1.70 17.43
C ARG A 113 9.44 -1.10 18.47
N ASP A 114 10.37 -0.25 18.04
CA ASP A 114 11.16 0.54 18.96
C ASP A 114 10.26 1.61 19.60
N PRO A 115 10.15 1.70 20.94
CA PRO A 115 9.48 2.82 21.59
C PRO A 115 10.12 4.18 21.25
N GLU A 116 11.40 4.22 20.87
CA GLU A 116 12.11 5.45 20.50
C GLU A 116 12.34 5.51 18.98
N LEU A 117 11.68 6.47 18.34
CA LEU A 117 11.93 6.77 16.93
C LEU A 117 13.35 7.30 16.74
N PRO A 118 14.10 6.87 15.71
CA PRO A 118 15.36 7.50 15.36
C PRO A 118 15.18 9.02 15.19
N ALA A 119 16.11 9.82 15.70
CA ALA A 119 15.94 11.26 15.86
C ALA A 119 15.54 11.99 14.56
N HIS A 120 16.06 11.57 13.41
CA HIS A 120 15.72 12.13 12.11
C HIS A 120 14.33 11.72 11.61
N VAL A 121 13.84 10.52 11.98
CA VAL A 121 12.45 10.09 11.72
C VAL A 121 11.51 10.86 12.64
N ALA A 122 11.84 10.92 13.93
CA ALA A 122 11.07 11.68 14.92
C ALA A 122 10.91 13.14 14.49
N ALA A 123 11.99 13.81 14.08
CA ALA A 123 11.94 15.19 13.59
C ALA A 123 11.06 15.35 12.35
N SER A 124 11.08 14.38 11.42
CA SER A 124 10.17 14.38 10.26
C SER A 124 8.71 14.17 10.67
N VAL A 125 8.44 13.23 11.58
CA VAL A 125 7.08 12.98 12.10
C VAL A 125 6.54 14.21 12.82
N GLU A 126 7.33 14.81 13.72
CA GLU A 126 6.96 16.04 14.44
C GLU A 126 6.68 17.20 13.49
N ARG A 127 7.54 17.37 12.46
CA ARG A 127 7.36 18.42 11.44
C ARG A 127 6.07 18.22 10.67
N VAL A 128 5.79 17.00 10.20
CA VAL A 128 4.60 16.71 9.39
C VAL A 128 3.32 16.76 10.21
N LEU A 129 3.33 16.19 11.42
CA LEU A 129 2.16 16.18 12.30
C LEU A 129 1.95 17.53 13.02
N GLY A 130 2.88 18.47 12.89
CA GLY A 130 2.83 19.75 13.61
C GLY A 130 2.92 19.58 15.13
N ILE A 131 3.35 18.41 15.61
CA ILE A 131 3.56 18.13 17.03
C ILE A 131 4.89 18.79 17.39
N ARG A 132 4.87 20.09 17.69
CA ARG A 132 5.98 20.70 18.42
C ARG A 132 5.98 20.05 19.80
N THR A 133 6.96 19.20 20.08
CA THR A 133 7.19 18.64 21.42
C THR A 133 7.00 19.76 22.42
N THR A 134 6.05 19.58 23.33
CA THR A 134 5.39 20.59 24.17
C THR A 134 6.31 21.34 25.15
N ARG A 135 7.62 21.29 24.97
CA ARG A 135 8.59 21.92 25.88
C ARG A 135 8.84 23.41 25.62
N HIS A 136 8.49 23.99 24.45
CA HIS A 136 8.91 25.37 24.14
C HIS A 136 7.86 26.32 23.55
N ALA A 137 6.59 25.93 23.42
CA ALA A 137 5.58 26.81 22.81
C ALA A 137 4.79 27.63 23.85
N SER A 138 5.47 28.55 24.54
CA SER A 138 4.78 29.64 25.27
C SER A 138 4.59 30.83 24.34
N GLY A 139 3.36 31.03 23.87
CA GLY A 139 2.88 32.35 23.43
C GLY A 139 2.88 32.60 21.93
N GLN A 140 1.75 32.24 21.29
CA GLN A 140 1.12 32.84 20.09
C GLN A 140 0.55 31.72 19.21
N LYS A 141 -0.62 31.18 19.59
CA LYS A 141 -1.45 30.38 18.68
C LYS A 141 -2.31 31.36 17.88
N GLY A 142 -2.25 31.29 16.56
CA GLY A 142 -3.12 32.09 15.68
C GLY A 142 -4.58 31.66 15.81
N GLU A 143 -5.50 32.60 15.66
CA GLU A 143 -6.95 32.39 15.83
C GLU A 143 -7.51 31.34 14.84
N GLN A 144 -6.89 31.18 13.66
CA GLN A 144 -7.32 30.26 12.61
C GLN A 144 -7.03 28.78 12.91
N ASP A 145 -5.99 28.48 13.70
CA ASP A 145 -5.66 27.12 14.12
C ASP A 145 -6.73 26.56 15.08
N THR A 146 -7.41 27.43 15.83
CA THR A 146 -8.37 27.02 16.87
C THR A 146 -9.63 26.36 16.28
N ALA A 147 -10.13 26.84 15.14
CA ALA A 147 -11.32 26.27 14.48
C ALA A 147 -11.01 24.94 13.77
N GLN A 148 -9.78 24.77 13.26
CA GLN A 148 -9.31 23.50 12.70
C GLN A 148 -9.21 22.45 13.79
N ASP A 149 -8.55 22.81 14.89
CA ASP A 149 -8.39 21.96 16.07
C ASP A 149 -9.76 21.53 16.63
N ALA A 150 -10.73 22.45 16.71
CA ALA A 150 -12.07 22.15 17.22
C ALA A 150 -12.83 21.14 16.33
N HIS A 151 -12.73 21.26 15.01
CA HIS A 151 -13.37 20.31 14.09
C HIS A 151 -12.73 18.93 14.18
N ALA A 152 -11.39 18.87 14.15
CA ALA A 152 -10.65 17.62 14.31
C ALA A 152 -10.96 16.94 15.65
N ALA A 153 -11.03 17.70 16.75
CA ALA A 153 -11.43 17.20 18.06
C ALA A 153 -12.86 16.63 18.06
N THR A 154 -13.79 17.30 17.36
CA THR A 154 -15.18 16.82 17.23
C THR A 154 -15.25 15.50 16.45
N LEU A 155 -14.51 15.38 15.35
CA LEU A 155 -14.42 14.13 14.59
C LEU A 155 -13.79 13.02 15.43
N ALA A 156 -12.72 13.32 16.17
CA ALA A 156 -12.04 12.37 17.03
C ALA A 156 -12.96 11.85 18.16
N GLU A 157 -13.73 12.70 18.82
CA GLU A 157 -14.67 12.26 19.86
C GLU A 157 -15.83 11.46 19.27
N THR A 158 -16.35 11.88 18.11
CA THR A 158 -17.40 11.14 17.39
C THR A 158 -16.90 9.74 17.00
N TYR A 159 -15.67 9.66 16.47
CA TYR A 159 -15.04 8.41 16.11
C TYR A 159 -14.83 7.52 17.33
N ARG A 160 -14.28 8.07 18.42
CA ARG A 160 -14.08 7.34 19.68
C ARG A 160 -15.40 6.80 20.25
N ALA A 161 -16.47 7.59 20.21
CA ALA A 161 -17.79 7.14 20.62
C ALA A 161 -18.29 5.98 19.76
N GLN A 162 -18.12 6.06 18.44
CA GLN A 162 -18.50 4.98 17.53
C GLN A 162 -17.66 3.72 17.74
N CYS A 163 -16.34 3.83 17.93
CA CYS A 163 -15.48 2.68 18.22
C CYS A 163 -15.91 1.95 19.50
N ARG A 164 -16.32 2.69 20.56
CA ARG A 164 -16.86 2.07 21.78
C ARG A 164 -18.12 1.26 21.50
N SER A 165 -19.02 1.78 20.66
CA SER A 165 -20.22 1.04 20.24
C SER A 165 -19.87 -0.20 19.41
N LEU A 166 -18.98 -0.09 18.43
CA LEU A 166 -18.57 -1.21 17.59
C LEU A 166 -17.88 -2.32 18.41
N ALA A 167 -17.08 -1.93 19.40
CA ALA A 167 -16.46 -2.86 20.33
C ALA A 167 -17.50 -3.57 21.21
N SER A 168 -18.52 -2.86 21.72
CA SER A 168 -19.58 -3.48 22.51
C SER A 168 -20.46 -4.42 21.68
N ASP A 169 -20.62 -4.12 20.39
CA ASP A 169 -21.43 -4.90 19.45
C ASP A 169 -20.65 -6.04 18.79
N CYS A 170 -19.36 -6.20 19.11
CA CYS A 170 -18.44 -7.14 18.45
C CYS A 170 -18.50 -7.04 16.91
N SER A 171 -18.53 -5.81 16.38
CA SER A 171 -18.72 -5.56 14.95
C SER A 171 -17.58 -6.13 14.09
N GLY A 172 -17.91 -6.47 12.84
CA GLY A 172 -16.97 -7.04 11.88
C GLY A 172 -16.04 -6.02 11.22
N GLU A 173 -15.07 -6.54 10.44
CA GLU A 173 -14.06 -5.76 9.72
C GLU A 173 -14.67 -4.66 8.83
N GLY A 174 -15.78 -4.97 8.15
CA GLY A 174 -16.46 -4.04 7.27
C GLY A 174 -17.02 -2.82 8.01
N GLU A 175 -17.57 -3.01 9.21
CA GLU A 175 -18.08 -1.93 10.04
C GLU A 175 -16.95 -1.04 10.58
N TRP A 176 -15.84 -1.64 11.03
CA TRP A 176 -14.66 -0.89 11.46
C TRP A 176 -14.07 -0.04 10.32
N ARG A 177 -13.90 -0.64 9.13
CA ARG A 177 -13.46 0.08 7.93
C ARG A 177 -14.39 1.23 7.56
N SER A 178 -15.70 0.96 7.55
CA SER A 178 -16.72 1.97 7.26
C SER A 178 -16.70 3.11 8.27
N CYS A 179 -16.49 2.81 9.55
CA CYS A 179 -16.36 3.80 10.63
C CYS A 179 -15.18 4.74 10.38
N ILE A 180 -13.98 4.20 10.14
CA ILE A 180 -12.77 4.99 9.84
C ILE A 180 -13.02 5.89 8.62
N TYR A 181 -13.53 5.30 7.55
CA TYR A 181 -13.77 6.04 6.31
C TYR A 181 -14.80 7.16 6.49
N SER A 182 -15.98 6.84 7.02
CA SER A 182 -17.13 7.75 7.03
C SER A 182 -17.03 8.84 8.10
N ILE A 183 -16.39 8.56 9.23
CA ILE A 183 -16.31 9.50 10.36
C ILE A 183 -14.99 10.29 10.34
N LEU A 184 -13.87 9.67 10.00
CA LEU A 184 -12.57 10.36 9.99
C LEU A 184 -12.18 10.81 8.58
N ILE A 185 -11.92 9.86 7.69
CA ILE A 185 -11.17 10.14 6.45
C ILE A 185 -11.98 11.00 5.48
N ASN A 186 -13.24 10.68 5.23
CA ASN A 186 -14.09 11.41 4.28
C ASN A 186 -14.47 12.83 4.75
N PRO A 187 -14.85 13.08 6.02
CA PRO A 187 -15.05 14.44 6.50
C PRO A 187 -13.77 15.28 6.43
N LEU A 188 -12.62 14.70 6.80
CA LEU A 188 -11.33 15.37 6.67
C LEU A 188 -11.04 15.71 5.20
N SER A 189 -11.13 14.75 4.27
CA SER A 189 -10.81 15.03 2.87
C SER A 189 -11.68 16.08 2.22
N LYS A 190 -12.97 16.19 2.59
CA LYS A 190 -13.88 17.20 2.04
C LYS A 190 -13.37 18.62 2.31
N ARG A 191 -12.67 18.83 3.42
CA ARG A 191 -12.03 20.11 3.74
C ARG A 191 -10.93 20.49 2.75
N TRP A 192 -10.29 19.48 2.16
CA TRP A 192 -9.24 19.63 1.15
C TRP A 192 -9.66 19.02 -0.19
N SER A 193 -10.96 19.06 -0.53
CA SER A 193 -11.53 18.36 -1.70
C SER A 193 -10.86 18.65 -3.06
N PRO A 194 -10.28 19.83 -3.36
CA PRO A 194 -9.58 20.01 -4.63
C PRO A 194 -8.16 19.42 -4.61
N VAL A 195 -7.60 19.17 -3.43
CA VAL A 195 -6.21 18.74 -3.23
C VAL A 195 -6.13 17.24 -2.95
N LEU A 196 -7.04 16.71 -2.13
CA LEU A 196 -7.01 15.33 -1.69
C LEU A 196 -7.95 14.43 -2.48
N LYS A 197 -7.47 13.22 -2.75
CA LYS A 197 -8.25 12.13 -3.29
C LYS A 197 -8.17 10.94 -2.35
N ILE A 198 -9.32 10.31 -2.11
CA ILE A 198 -9.41 9.06 -1.36
C ILE A 198 -9.79 7.93 -2.31
N SER A 199 -9.16 6.79 -2.14
CA SER A 199 -9.62 5.50 -2.64
C SER A 199 -9.96 4.63 -1.44
N ALA A 200 -11.23 4.25 -1.30
CA ALA A 200 -11.67 3.17 -0.41
C ALA A 200 -12.07 1.94 -1.25
N SER A 201 -11.46 1.79 -2.43
CA SER A 201 -11.77 0.71 -3.35
C SER A 201 -10.89 -0.49 -3.03
N GLU A 202 -11.48 -1.67 -3.04
CA GLU A 202 -10.77 -2.94 -2.89
C GLU A 202 -9.98 -3.34 -4.16
N LYS A 203 -9.57 -2.37 -4.97
CA LYS A 203 -8.83 -2.60 -6.21
C LYS A 203 -7.35 -2.79 -5.89
N PRO A 204 -6.71 -3.85 -6.40
CA PRO A 204 -5.29 -4.06 -6.19
C PRO A 204 -4.48 -2.94 -6.84
N TRP A 205 -3.34 -2.64 -6.21
CA TRP A 205 -2.34 -1.76 -6.78
C TRP A 205 -1.62 -2.41 -7.96
N ASN A 206 -0.85 -1.60 -8.68
CA ASN A 206 0.00 -2.07 -9.74
C ASN A 206 1.12 -2.93 -9.14
N ARG A 207 1.27 -4.16 -9.65
CA ARG A 207 2.27 -5.12 -9.17
C ARG A 207 3.72 -4.62 -9.32
N TYR A 208 3.97 -3.69 -10.24
CA TYR A 208 5.30 -3.11 -10.44
C TYR A 208 5.73 -2.21 -9.28
N LEU A 209 4.80 -1.79 -8.43
CA LEU A 209 5.09 -1.01 -7.24
C LEU A 209 5.54 -1.85 -6.06
N LYS A 210 5.48 -3.19 -6.15
CA LYS A 210 5.98 -4.04 -5.06
C LYS A 210 7.43 -3.66 -4.74
N PRO A 211 7.81 -3.61 -3.45
CA PRO A 211 9.20 -3.41 -3.06
C PRO A 211 10.10 -4.36 -3.84
N ALA A 212 11.17 -3.79 -4.40
CA ALA A 212 12.14 -4.57 -5.13
C ALA A 212 12.75 -5.58 -4.17
N VAL A 213 12.80 -6.84 -4.60
CA VAL A 213 13.47 -7.85 -3.82
C VAL A 213 14.90 -7.93 -4.26
N LEU A 214 15.81 -7.97 -3.28
CA LEU A 214 17.19 -8.34 -3.50
C LEU A 214 17.23 -9.74 -4.10
N ARG A 215 17.33 -9.81 -5.43
CA ARG A 215 17.80 -11.00 -6.11
C ARG A 215 19.27 -11.11 -5.75
N LEU A 216 19.57 -11.83 -4.67
CA LEU A 216 20.94 -12.28 -4.43
C LEU A 216 21.42 -12.88 -5.76
N PRO A 217 22.55 -12.43 -6.32
CA PRO A 217 23.19 -13.16 -7.40
C PRO A 217 23.28 -14.59 -6.90
N THR A 218 22.60 -15.51 -7.57
CA THR A 218 22.52 -16.90 -7.13
C THR A 218 23.96 -17.41 -7.02
N LEU A 219 24.51 -17.41 -5.80
CA LEU A 219 25.87 -17.84 -5.47
C LEU A 219 26.05 -19.36 -5.69
N GLY A 220 25.11 -19.99 -6.41
CA GLY A 220 25.11 -21.38 -6.86
C GLY A 220 25.55 -21.58 -8.32
N ALA A 221 25.86 -20.53 -9.09
CA ALA A 221 26.50 -20.71 -10.40
C ALA A 221 28.03 -20.69 -10.27
N ARG A 222 28.63 -21.88 -10.00
CA ARG A 222 30.07 -22.22 -10.00
C ARG A 222 30.87 -22.12 -8.69
N LEU A 223 30.48 -22.90 -7.69
CA LEU A 223 31.48 -23.66 -6.91
C LEU A 223 31.15 -25.14 -6.95
N SER A 224 31.13 -25.71 -8.15
CA SER A 224 31.35 -27.14 -8.35
C SER A 224 32.83 -27.44 -8.07
N PHE A 225 33.24 -27.36 -6.80
CA PHE A 225 34.41 -28.12 -6.39
C PHE A 225 33.99 -29.59 -6.37
N PRO A 226 34.70 -30.49 -7.05
CA PRO A 226 34.49 -31.91 -6.83
C PRO A 226 34.89 -32.18 -5.37
N ILE A 227 33.91 -32.29 -4.49
CA ILE A 227 34.12 -32.92 -3.19
C ILE A 227 34.39 -34.39 -3.53
N VAL A 228 35.67 -34.71 -3.68
CA VAL A 228 36.15 -36.09 -3.67
C VAL A 228 35.93 -36.58 -2.24
N PHE A 229 34.79 -37.23 -2.01
CA PHE A 229 34.61 -38.03 -0.81
C PHE A 229 35.62 -39.17 -0.86
N PRO A 230 36.52 -39.32 0.13
CA PRO A 230 37.31 -40.53 0.23
C PRO A 230 36.35 -41.72 0.46
N PRO A 231 36.56 -42.86 -0.21
CA PRO A 231 35.71 -44.02 -0.04
C PRO A 231 35.76 -44.50 1.42
N PRO A 232 34.63 -44.92 2.01
CA PRO A 232 34.62 -45.48 3.35
C PRO A 232 35.44 -46.78 3.38
N PRO A 233 36.13 -47.08 4.50
CA PRO A 233 36.86 -48.33 4.64
C PRO A 233 35.87 -49.52 4.64
N SER A 234 36.08 -50.44 3.69
CA SER A 234 35.44 -51.75 3.64
C SER A 234 35.70 -52.51 4.95
N ALA A 235 34.69 -52.59 5.80
CA ALA A 235 34.64 -53.57 6.88
C ALA A 235 33.88 -54.81 6.37
N ALA A 236 34.59 -55.92 6.36
CA ALA A 236 34.11 -57.22 5.92
C ALA A 236 33.26 -57.93 7.00
N LEU A 237 32.28 -58.68 6.50
CA LEU A 237 31.72 -59.94 7.03
C LEU A 237 30.90 -59.94 8.32
N GLY A 238 29.61 -60.27 8.13
CA GLY A 238 28.79 -61.01 9.09
C GLY A 238 27.51 -61.50 8.40
N PRO A 239 27.27 -62.83 8.27
CA PRO A 239 26.04 -63.36 7.68
C PRO A 239 24.99 -63.56 8.78
N PHE A 240 23.80 -62.97 8.62
CA PHE A 240 22.61 -63.38 9.37
C PHE A 240 21.43 -63.65 8.42
N PRO A 241 20.65 -64.70 8.68
CA PRO A 241 19.67 -65.23 7.75
C PRO A 241 18.32 -64.51 7.86
N SER A 242 17.63 -64.47 6.73
CA SER A 242 16.24 -64.08 6.56
C SER A 242 15.28 -64.85 7.47
N PRO A 243 14.12 -64.25 7.78
CA PRO A 243 12.90 -64.97 7.46
C PRO A 243 11.83 -64.11 6.75
N THR A 244 11.28 -64.77 5.76
CA THR A 244 9.98 -64.67 5.08
C THR A 244 8.80 -64.21 5.96
N ALA A 245 8.00 -63.24 5.49
CA ALA A 245 6.53 -63.30 5.37
C ALA A 245 5.88 -61.92 5.09
N THR A 246 5.22 -61.84 3.93
CA THR A 246 4.14 -60.92 3.49
C THR A 246 2.86 -61.03 4.37
N PRO A 247 1.73 -60.33 4.09
CA PRO A 247 1.49 -58.95 3.62
C PRO A 247 0.38 -58.26 4.45
N SER A 248 0.19 -56.94 4.36
CA SER A 248 -1.12 -56.28 4.61
C SER A 248 -1.15 -54.92 3.92
N GLN A 249 -1.93 -54.85 2.84
CA GLN A 249 -2.43 -53.62 2.26
C GLN A 249 -3.50 -53.06 3.19
N ASP A 250 -3.38 -51.80 3.59
CA ASP A 250 -4.52 -51.01 4.04
C ASP A 250 -4.60 -49.75 3.16
N ASP A 251 -5.63 -49.76 2.31
CA ASP A 251 -6.07 -48.66 1.47
C ASP A 251 -6.62 -47.51 2.32
N LEU A 252 -5.82 -46.47 2.54
CA LEU A 252 -6.32 -45.16 2.99
C LEU A 252 -6.53 -44.26 1.78
N SER A 253 -7.68 -44.43 1.13
CA SER A 253 -8.24 -43.48 0.16
C SER A 253 -8.64 -42.19 0.88
N THR A 254 -7.65 -41.32 1.08
CA THR A 254 -7.86 -39.97 1.60
C THR A 254 -8.32 -39.10 0.42
N SER A 255 -9.64 -38.94 0.28
CA SER A 255 -10.26 -38.06 -0.70
C SER A 255 -9.86 -36.61 -0.40
N SER A 256 -8.85 -36.13 -1.12
CA SER A 256 -8.44 -34.72 -1.16
C SER A 256 -9.54 -33.93 -1.87
N VAL A 257 -10.39 -33.27 -1.08
CA VAL A 257 -11.29 -32.24 -1.58
C VAL A 257 -10.42 -31.05 -2.00
N VAL A 258 -10.12 -31.00 -3.31
CA VAL A 258 -9.50 -29.87 -3.98
C VAL A 258 -10.38 -28.65 -3.72
N SER A 259 -9.93 -27.79 -2.81
CA SER A 259 -10.51 -26.47 -2.62
C SER A 259 -10.10 -25.62 -3.83
N THR A 260 -11.05 -25.37 -4.72
CA THR A 260 -10.95 -24.42 -5.83
C THR A 260 -10.97 -22.99 -5.29
N THR A 261 -9.89 -22.57 -4.62
CA THR A 261 -9.51 -21.16 -4.61
C THR A 261 -8.61 -20.96 -5.81
N THR A 262 -9.08 -20.24 -6.81
CA THR A 262 -8.33 -19.75 -7.96
C THR A 262 -7.18 -18.88 -7.47
N SER A 263 -6.10 -19.52 -7.08
CA SER A 263 -4.82 -18.86 -6.89
C SER A 263 -4.16 -18.80 -8.25
N ASP A 264 -4.28 -17.64 -8.90
CA ASP A 264 -3.43 -17.23 -10.01
C ASP A 264 -1.99 -17.11 -9.50
N TYR A 265 -1.35 -18.23 -9.18
CA TYR A 265 0.08 -18.31 -8.94
C TYR A 265 0.76 -18.27 -10.30
N SER A 266 0.94 -17.07 -10.84
CA SER A 266 1.95 -16.85 -11.86
C SER A 266 3.29 -17.22 -11.24
N THR A 267 3.99 -18.17 -11.86
CA THR A 267 5.26 -18.76 -11.41
C THR A 267 6.44 -17.79 -11.38
N ASP A 268 6.22 -16.49 -11.66
CA ASP A 268 7.24 -15.43 -11.67
C ASP A 268 7.22 -14.56 -10.39
N ASP A 269 6.31 -14.79 -9.45
CA ASP A 269 6.25 -14.01 -8.21
C ASP A 269 7.16 -14.64 -7.14
N ASP A 270 8.47 -14.66 -7.43
CA ASP A 270 9.54 -15.43 -6.76
C ASP A 270 9.56 -15.33 -5.22
N LEU A 271 8.90 -14.35 -4.61
CA LEU A 271 8.94 -14.12 -3.16
C LEU A 271 7.59 -14.12 -2.47
N HIS A 272 6.50 -14.39 -3.20
CA HIS A 272 5.14 -14.44 -2.64
C HIS A 272 4.73 -13.16 -1.87
N LEU A 273 5.36 -12.01 -2.14
CA LEU A 273 4.95 -10.74 -1.54
C LEU A 273 3.60 -10.34 -2.13
N SER A 274 2.59 -10.15 -1.28
CA SER A 274 1.25 -9.80 -1.74
C SER A 274 1.25 -8.45 -2.44
N THR A 275 0.56 -8.33 -3.57
CA THR A 275 0.32 -7.02 -4.21
C THR A 275 -0.51 -6.16 -3.24
N PRO A 276 -0.07 -4.92 -2.92
CA PRO A 276 -0.82 -4.05 -2.02
C PRO A 276 -2.28 -3.89 -2.45
N LYS A 277 -3.17 -3.97 -1.47
CA LYS A 277 -4.60 -3.73 -1.64
C LYS A 277 -5.14 -3.11 -0.35
N PRO A 278 -4.76 -1.86 -0.06
CA PRO A 278 -5.17 -1.19 1.17
C PRO A 278 -6.67 -0.92 1.20
N ASP A 279 -7.24 -0.98 2.40
CA ASP A 279 -8.64 -0.68 2.65
C ASP A 279 -8.98 0.78 2.33
N ILE A 280 -8.08 1.70 2.69
CA ILE A 280 -8.20 3.12 2.37
C ILE A 280 -6.82 3.66 1.98
N THR A 281 -6.76 4.40 0.88
CA THR A 281 -5.60 5.16 0.46
C THR A 281 -5.98 6.63 0.36
N VAL A 282 -5.15 7.51 0.91
CA VAL A 282 -5.27 8.96 0.74
C VAL A 282 -4.02 9.45 0.01
N GLY A 283 -4.26 10.21 -1.05
CA GLY A 283 -3.22 10.82 -1.85
C GLY A 283 -3.68 12.16 -2.41
N LEU A 284 -2.90 12.70 -3.33
CA LEU A 284 -3.20 13.93 -4.05
C LEU A 284 -4.14 13.67 -5.22
N ALA A 285 -5.05 14.62 -5.46
CA ALA A 285 -5.88 14.62 -6.65
C ALA A 285 -5.04 14.95 -7.88
N SER A 286 -5.25 14.21 -8.98
CA SER A 286 -4.51 14.41 -10.23
C SER A 286 -4.54 15.87 -10.71
N ASP A 287 -5.69 16.54 -10.60
CA ASP A 287 -5.87 17.92 -11.06
C ASP A 287 -5.09 18.94 -10.21
N CYS A 288 -4.76 18.60 -8.97
CA CYS A 288 -3.98 19.46 -8.08
C CYS A 288 -2.49 19.44 -8.47
N ILE A 289 -1.96 18.27 -8.85
CA ILE A 289 -0.55 18.11 -9.20
C ILE A 289 -0.22 18.88 -10.47
N THR A 290 -1.09 18.81 -11.49
CA THR A 290 -0.92 19.56 -12.73
C THR A 290 -0.77 21.06 -12.48
N LYS A 291 -1.49 21.58 -11.47
CA LYS A 291 -1.42 22.99 -11.07
C LYS A 291 -0.22 23.30 -10.19
N ALA A 292 0.13 22.41 -9.26
CA ALA A 292 1.17 22.67 -8.26
C ALA A 292 2.59 22.49 -8.82
N LEU A 293 2.82 21.44 -9.63
CA LEU A 293 4.13 21.15 -10.20
C LEU A 293 4.34 21.80 -11.58
N ASN A 294 3.33 22.51 -12.09
CA ASN A 294 3.27 22.96 -13.49
C ASN A 294 3.55 21.83 -14.51
N LEU A 295 3.40 20.55 -14.09
CA LEU A 295 3.53 19.42 -14.99
C LEU A 295 2.24 19.34 -15.80
N SER A 296 2.34 19.52 -17.12
CA SER A 296 1.21 19.21 -17.98
C SER A 296 0.83 17.73 -17.84
N GLN A 297 -0.45 17.43 -17.99
CA GLN A 297 -0.94 16.05 -18.00
C GLN A 297 -0.23 15.22 -19.09
N ASP A 298 0.19 15.87 -20.18
CA ASP A 298 0.96 15.27 -21.25
C ASP A 298 2.37 14.85 -20.79
N ILE A 299 3.04 15.63 -19.94
CA ILE A 299 4.35 15.26 -19.37
C ILE A 299 4.19 14.05 -18.45
N LEU A 300 3.20 14.05 -17.56
CA LEU A 300 2.94 12.89 -16.70
C LEU A 300 2.62 11.63 -17.51
N LEU A 301 1.84 11.77 -18.59
CA LEU A 301 1.52 10.67 -19.48
C LEU A 301 2.77 10.20 -20.24
N HIS A 302 3.62 11.13 -20.68
CA HIS A 302 4.86 10.79 -21.37
C HIS A 302 5.82 10.02 -20.45
N LEU A 303 6.01 10.47 -19.21
CA LEU A 303 6.81 9.78 -18.20
C LEU A 303 6.26 8.37 -17.90
N GLN A 304 4.94 8.19 -17.98
CA GLN A 304 4.26 6.91 -17.81
C GLN A 304 4.37 5.98 -19.02
N THR A 305 4.58 6.53 -20.22
CA THR A 305 4.48 5.79 -21.48
C THR A 305 5.80 5.72 -22.25
N ASP A 306 6.88 6.28 -21.71
CA ASP A 306 8.19 6.29 -22.38
C ASP A 306 8.67 4.85 -22.60
N PRO A 307 8.73 4.37 -23.86
CA PRO A 307 9.15 3.02 -24.18
C PRO A 307 10.64 2.78 -23.91
N ASN A 308 11.44 3.83 -23.72
CA ASN A 308 12.86 3.72 -23.41
C ASN A 308 13.13 3.54 -21.92
N ASN A 309 12.14 3.80 -21.06
CA ASN A 309 12.30 3.61 -19.64
C ASN A 309 12.00 2.14 -19.28
N ALA A 310 12.99 1.45 -18.71
CA ALA A 310 12.84 0.05 -18.30
C ALA A 310 11.75 -0.14 -17.22
N GLN A 311 11.45 0.93 -16.46
CA GLN A 311 10.42 0.97 -15.43
C GLN A 311 9.56 2.22 -15.67
N PRO A 312 8.31 2.10 -16.14
CA PRO A 312 7.45 3.27 -16.34
C PRO A 312 7.19 3.97 -15.01
N PHE A 313 7.25 5.30 -14.99
CA PHE A 313 6.92 6.07 -13.79
C PHE A 313 5.43 5.88 -13.42
N VAL A 314 5.14 5.36 -12.24
CA VAL A 314 3.75 5.10 -11.81
C VAL A 314 3.38 6.03 -10.67
N SER A 315 2.57 7.06 -10.93
CA SER A 315 2.11 7.98 -9.88
C SER A 315 0.74 7.63 -9.28
N ASP A 316 -0.15 6.93 -10.01
CA ASP A 316 -1.40 6.37 -9.46
C ASP A 316 -1.13 4.93 -9.07
N PRO A 317 -1.30 4.54 -7.79
CA PRO A 317 -0.95 3.21 -7.38
C PRO A 317 -1.87 2.13 -7.95
N HIS A 318 -3.08 2.47 -8.41
CA HIS A 318 -4.08 1.48 -8.82
C HIS A 318 -3.87 0.99 -10.26
N GLN A 319 -4.18 -0.28 -10.51
CA GLN A 319 -4.17 -0.82 -11.89
C GLN A 319 -5.17 -0.13 -12.81
N VAL A 320 -6.31 0.29 -12.24
CA VAL A 320 -7.31 1.11 -12.93
C VAL A 320 -7.18 2.52 -12.36
N PRO A 321 -6.75 3.52 -13.15
CA PRO A 321 -6.55 4.88 -12.65
C PRO A 321 -7.78 5.42 -11.94
N LEU A 322 -7.61 5.89 -10.71
CA LEU A 322 -8.65 6.51 -9.88
C LEU A 322 -8.46 8.02 -9.75
N GLY A 323 -7.38 8.56 -10.32
CA GLY A 323 -7.02 9.96 -10.20
C GLY A 323 -6.45 10.29 -8.82
N LEU A 324 -5.99 9.28 -8.08
CA LEU A 324 -5.27 9.39 -6.82
C LEU A 324 -3.80 9.22 -7.11
N ARG A 325 -2.98 10.21 -6.76
CA ARG A 325 -1.55 10.23 -7.05
C ARG A 325 -0.76 10.42 -5.76
N PHE A 326 0.47 9.92 -5.70
CA PHE A 326 1.38 10.11 -4.55
C PHE A 326 0.71 9.83 -3.20
N PRO A 327 0.38 8.56 -2.91
CA PRO A 327 -0.20 8.19 -1.62
C PRO A 327 0.70 8.65 -0.47
N PHE A 328 0.10 9.23 0.57
CA PHE A 328 0.83 9.66 1.77
C PHE A 328 0.21 9.15 3.07
N LEU A 329 -1.02 8.62 3.02
CA LEU A 329 -1.65 7.92 4.13
C LEU A 329 -2.34 6.64 3.63
N ILE A 330 -2.04 5.53 4.29
CA ILE A 330 -2.61 4.20 4.00
C ILE A 330 -3.34 3.70 5.25
N VAL A 331 -4.46 3.02 5.08
CA VAL A 331 -5.19 2.40 6.18
C VAL A 331 -5.42 0.93 5.86
N GLU A 332 -5.10 0.07 6.82
CA GLU A 332 -5.45 -1.34 6.84
C GLU A 332 -6.29 -1.62 8.08
N ALA A 333 -7.51 -2.10 7.86
CA ALA A 333 -8.43 -2.43 8.94
C ALA A 333 -8.68 -3.92 9.02
N LYS A 334 -8.66 -4.45 10.25
CA LYS A 334 -9.03 -5.83 10.55
C LYS A 334 -10.06 -5.84 11.66
N GLY A 335 -11.03 -6.74 11.57
CA GLY A 335 -12.03 -6.96 12.61
C GLY A 335 -11.58 -8.03 13.61
N LEU A 336 -12.18 -8.06 14.79
CA LEU A 336 -11.88 -9.08 15.80
C LEU A 336 -12.35 -10.49 15.38
N ASN A 337 -13.38 -10.58 14.54
CA ASN A 337 -14.06 -11.83 14.22
C ASN A 337 -13.52 -12.55 12.97
N THR A 338 -12.59 -11.95 12.23
CA THR A 338 -12.15 -12.42 10.92
C THR A 338 -10.97 -13.40 10.99
N GLY A 339 -10.42 -13.65 12.18
CA GLY A 339 -9.21 -14.46 12.36
C GLY A 339 -7.95 -13.80 11.79
N SER A 340 -8.06 -12.57 11.30
CA SER A 340 -6.96 -11.67 11.01
C SER A 340 -6.59 -10.91 12.29
N ASN A 341 -5.31 -10.83 12.58
CA ASN A 341 -4.77 -10.14 13.74
C ASN A 341 -4.14 -8.80 13.32
N LEU A 342 -3.76 -7.97 14.29
CA LEU A 342 -3.05 -6.72 14.06
C LEU A 342 -1.74 -6.91 13.29
N ILE A 343 -1.06 -8.05 13.47
CA ILE A 343 0.15 -8.39 12.70
C ILE A 343 -0.15 -8.42 11.20
N HIS A 344 -1.30 -8.95 10.80
CA HIS A 344 -1.72 -8.95 9.41
C HIS A 344 -1.96 -7.53 8.88
N ALA A 345 -2.66 -6.67 9.65
CA ALA A 345 -2.88 -5.28 9.30
C ALA A 345 -1.55 -4.51 9.15
N GLN A 346 -0.63 -4.67 10.11
CA GLN A 346 0.72 -4.10 10.09
C GLN A 346 1.51 -4.55 8.85
N ASN A 347 1.49 -5.85 8.54
CA ASN A 347 2.21 -6.41 7.39
C ASN A 347 1.69 -5.83 6.07
N GLN A 348 0.38 -5.76 5.89
CA GLN A 348 -0.22 -5.18 4.69
C GLN A 348 0.08 -3.68 4.58
N ALA A 349 -0.05 -2.96 5.70
CA ALA A 349 0.19 -1.52 5.76
C ALA A 349 1.64 -1.17 5.42
N ALA A 350 2.60 -1.91 5.99
CA ALA A 350 4.03 -1.70 5.72
C ALA A 350 4.41 -2.02 4.27
N VAL A 351 3.87 -3.09 3.68
CA VAL A 351 4.13 -3.43 2.27
C VAL A 351 3.52 -2.37 1.34
N ALA A 352 2.29 -1.93 1.61
CA ALA A 352 1.65 -0.86 0.85
C ALA A 352 2.40 0.47 1.01
N ALA A 353 2.90 0.78 2.20
CA ALA A 353 3.70 1.97 2.49
C ALA A 353 5.02 1.95 1.74
N ALA A 354 5.73 0.82 1.76
CA ALA A 354 6.95 0.62 0.97
C ALA A 354 6.68 0.80 -0.53
N SER A 355 5.59 0.23 -1.05
CA SER A 355 5.19 0.44 -2.44
C SER A 355 4.89 1.90 -2.80
N ALA A 356 4.27 2.66 -1.89
CA ALA A 356 4.01 4.07 -2.13
C ALA A 356 5.28 4.93 -2.00
N LEU A 357 6.25 4.54 -1.17
CA LEU A 357 7.56 5.18 -1.14
C LEU A 357 8.30 5.04 -2.46
N ASN A 358 8.19 3.91 -3.16
CA ASN A 358 8.78 3.78 -4.52
C ASN A 358 8.25 4.86 -5.48
N ILE A 359 6.95 5.18 -5.40
CA ILE A 359 6.35 6.26 -6.19
C ILE A 359 7.00 7.62 -5.86
N LEU A 360 7.24 7.89 -4.58
CA LEU A 360 7.85 9.14 -4.12
C LEU A 360 9.34 9.20 -4.49
N SER A 361 10.07 8.10 -4.37
CA SER A 361 11.47 7.99 -4.81
C SER A 361 11.63 8.22 -6.31
N ASP A 362 10.72 7.65 -7.12
CA ASP A 362 10.72 7.88 -8.57
C ASP A 362 10.44 9.36 -8.89
N LEU A 363 9.52 10.00 -8.16
CA LEU A 363 9.26 11.43 -8.33
C LEU A 363 10.49 12.27 -7.95
N ASP A 364 11.16 11.95 -6.85
CA ASP A 364 12.38 12.64 -6.41
C ASP A 364 13.50 12.53 -7.44
N ALA A 365 13.68 11.35 -8.04
CA ALA A 365 14.63 11.14 -9.14
C ALA A 365 14.28 11.94 -10.41
N LEU A 366 13.01 12.30 -10.60
CA LEU A 366 12.54 13.09 -11.73
C LEU A 366 12.68 14.60 -11.51
N ILE A 367 12.59 15.09 -10.27
CA ILE A 367 12.64 16.54 -9.94
C ILE A 367 13.81 17.27 -10.62
N PRO A 368 15.06 16.78 -10.59
CA PRO A 368 16.20 17.47 -11.22
C PRO A 368 16.00 17.73 -12.72
N ASN A 369 15.19 16.91 -13.39
CA ASN A 369 14.93 17.02 -14.83
C ASN A 369 13.74 17.95 -15.14
N LEU A 370 12.91 18.28 -14.15
CA LEU A 370 11.68 19.04 -14.32
C LEU A 370 11.87 20.56 -14.21
N ASN A 371 13.11 21.02 -13.96
CA ASN A 371 13.44 22.44 -13.76
C ASN A 371 12.54 23.11 -12.70
N VAL A 372 12.12 22.33 -11.70
CA VAL A 372 11.42 22.81 -10.51
C VAL A 372 12.46 23.40 -9.57
N ASP A 373 12.10 24.48 -8.86
CA ASP A 373 12.99 25.15 -7.92
C ASP A 373 13.64 24.14 -6.95
N ALA A 374 14.97 24.23 -6.81
CA ALA A 374 15.79 23.29 -6.04
C ALA A 374 15.44 23.21 -4.54
N GLU A 375 14.58 24.11 -4.05
CA GLU A 375 14.07 24.11 -2.67
C GLU A 375 12.94 23.09 -2.43
N PHE A 376 12.37 22.50 -3.49
CA PHE A 376 11.31 21.52 -3.35
C PHE A 376 11.86 20.14 -2.93
N SER A 377 11.94 19.89 -1.62
CA SER A 377 12.22 18.57 -1.07
C SER A 377 10.92 17.84 -0.74
N ILE A 378 10.71 16.67 -1.34
CA ILE A 378 9.58 15.80 -1.01
C ILE A 378 9.91 15.10 0.32
N PRO A 379 9.02 15.18 1.34
CA PRO A 379 9.19 14.38 2.54
C PRO A 379 9.21 12.90 2.17
N SER A 380 10.34 12.23 2.40
CA SER A 380 10.49 10.77 2.24
C SER A 380 9.90 9.99 3.42
N ILE A 381 8.71 10.40 3.86
CA ILE A 381 7.98 9.78 4.97
C ILE A 381 6.52 9.56 4.56
N LEU A 382 6.03 8.37 4.86
CA LEU A 382 4.65 7.97 4.60
C LEU A 382 4.00 7.49 5.89
N PHE A 383 2.73 7.80 6.07
CA PHE A 383 1.98 7.33 7.24
C PHE A 383 1.10 6.15 6.89
N SER A 384 1.00 5.19 7.79
CA SER A 384 0.00 4.13 7.68
C SER A 384 -0.70 3.89 9.01
N LEU A 385 -1.98 3.51 8.94
CA LEU A 385 -2.81 3.20 10.09
C LEU A 385 -3.18 1.72 10.03
N ALA A 386 -2.69 0.94 10.99
CA ALA A 386 -3.05 -0.47 11.14
C ALA A 386 -4.07 -0.58 12.29
N THR A 387 -5.17 -1.28 12.07
CA THR A 387 -6.21 -1.45 13.10
C THR A 387 -6.65 -2.90 13.26
N GLU A 388 -6.88 -3.30 14.51
CA GLU A 388 -7.55 -4.56 14.88
C GLU A 388 -8.70 -4.22 15.85
N GLY A 389 -9.91 -4.09 15.28
CA GLY A 389 -11.08 -3.61 16.01
C GLY A 389 -10.81 -2.25 16.68
N PRO A 390 -10.90 -2.14 18.03
CA PRO A 390 -10.67 -0.89 18.74
C PRO A 390 -9.19 -0.47 18.85
N THR A 391 -8.24 -1.37 18.55
CA THR A 391 -6.80 -1.07 18.62
C THR A 391 -6.35 -0.39 17.34
N HIS A 392 -5.67 0.76 17.48
CA HIS A 392 -5.21 1.58 16.37
C HIS A 392 -3.73 1.88 16.56
N GLU A 393 -2.92 1.66 15.53
CA GLU A 393 -1.52 2.01 15.52
C GLU A 393 -1.22 2.91 14.32
N LEU A 394 -0.68 4.09 14.58
CA LEU A 394 -0.13 4.95 13.55
C LEU A 394 1.33 4.58 13.34
N TRP A 395 1.69 4.33 12.09
CA TRP A 395 3.03 3.97 11.65
C TRP A 395 3.61 5.06 10.76
N ALA A 396 4.90 5.32 10.93
CA ALA A 396 5.70 6.18 10.07
C ALA A 396 6.70 5.31 9.30
N THR A 397 6.63 5.37 7.97
CA THR A 397 7.46 4.58 7.08
C THR A 397 8.42 5.49 6.34
N LYS A 398 9.72 5.15 6.37
CA LYS A 398 10.78 5.90 5.70
C LYS A 398 11.67 4.97 4.89
N SER A 399 12.06 5.42 3.69
CA SER A 399 13.09 4.77 2.89
C SER A 399 14.47 5.26 3.30
N TYR A 400 15.42 4.35 3.27
CA TYR A 400 16.83 4.58 3.51
C TYR A 400 17.59 4.01 2.33
N GLU A 401 18.54 4.79 1.81
CA GLU A 401 19.50 4.28 0.85
C GLU A 401 20.59 3.56 1.63
N VAL A 402 20.76 2.25 1.37
CA VAL A 402 21.79 1.42 2.02
C VAL A 402 22.91 1.17 1.03
N GLN A 403 24.13 1.61 1.36
CA GLN A 403 25.33 1.22 0.59
C GLN A 403 25.55 -0.29 0.62
N ASP A 404 26.23 -0.80 -0.42
CA ASP A 404 26.72 -2.18 -0.61
C ASP A 404 27.75 -2.61 0.45
N ASP A 405 27.58 -2.18 1.68
CA ASP A 405 28.12 -2.91 2.78
C ASP A 405 27.21 -4.13 3.00
N GLU A 406 27.52 -5.22 2.28
CA GLU A 406 26.90 -6.52 2.54
C GLU A 406 26.93 -6.86 4.03
N THR A 407 27.92 -6.36 4.79
CA THR A 407 27.98 -6.57 6.24
C THR A 407 26.92 -5.77 6.99
N ALA A 408 26.50 -4.58 6.52
CA ALA A 408 25.40 -3.83 7.11
C ALA A 408 24.05 -4.50 6.80
N ILE A 409 23.84 -4.95 5.55
CA ILE A 409 22.64 -5.71 5.18
C ILE A 409 22.57 -7.04 5.95
N ASP A 410 23.69 -7.75 6.08
CA ASP A 410 23.77 -9.01 6.82
C ASP A 410 23.63 -8.81 8.33
N SER A 411 24.14 -7.68 8.87
CA SER A 411 23.92 -7.29 10.27
C SER A 411 22.43 -7.01 10.54
N MET A 412 21.76 -6.26 9.67
CA MET A 412 20.31 -6.02 9.77
C MET A 412 19.51 -7.33 9.65
N ARG A 413 19.91 -8.25 8.77
CA ARG A 413 19.30 -9.59 8.66
C ARG A 413 19.45 -10.39 9.95
N LYS A 414 20.61 -10.29 10.60
CA LYS A 414 20.92 -10.94 11.87
C LYS A 414 20.27 -10.26 13.08
N GLY A 415 19.57 -9.14 12.88
CA GLY A 415 18.98 -8.36 13.96
C GLY A 415 20.04 -7.66 14.82
N VAL A 416 21.22 -7.41 14.24
CA VAL A 416 22.25 -6.57 14.85
C VAL A 416 21.90 -5.13 14.55
N ASP A 417 21.91 -4.31 15.61
CA ASP A 417 21.65 -2.89 15.53
C ASP A 417 22.67 -2.22 14.61
N VAL A 418 22.24 -1.68 13.48
CA VAL A 418 23.10 -1.01 12.51
C VAL A 418 22.96 0.49 12.70
N ASP A 419 24.07 1.17 12.91
CA ASP A 419 24.10 2.63 13.03
C ASP A 419 23.73 3.27 11.68
N LEU A 420 22.46 3.63 11.51
CA LEU A 420 21.92 4.29 10.32
C LEU A 420 22.27 5.79 10.23
N SER A 421 23.11 6.33 11.13
CA SER A 421 23.44 7.76 11.16
C SER A 421 24.46 8.21 10.09
N ARG A 422 25.08 7.27 9.38
CA ARG A 422 26.09 7.58 8.35
C ARG A 422 25.49 7.43 6.94
N PRO A 423 25.68 8.40 6.03
CA PRO A 423 25.31 8.26 4.62
C PRO A 423 26.39 7.48 3.87
N VAL A 424 25.97 6.44 3.14
CA VAL A 424 26.83 5.45 2.50
C VAL A 424 26.09 5.16 1.14
N SER A 425 26.77 5.20 -0.01
CA SER A 425 26.28 5.14 -1.41
C SER A 425 26.28 3.76 -2.15
N CYS A 426 25.10 3.16 -2.32
CA CYS A 426 24.61 2.42 -3.50
C CYS A 426 23.07 2.28 -3.34
N LYS A 427 22.31 2.05 -4.42
CA LYS A 427 20.86 2.30 -4.42
C LYS A 427 20.04 1.05 -4.11
N THR A 428 20.08 0.60 -2.86
CA THR A 428 19.10 -0.36 -2.34
C THR A 428 18.19 0.36 -1.35
N ASP A 429 16.89 0.43 -1.65
CA ASP A 429 15.90 1.10 -0.81
C ASP A 429 15.46 0.18 0.34
N LEU A 430 15.96 0.46 1.54
CA LEU A 430 15.52 -0.13 2.79
C LEU A 430 14.29 0.62 3.30
N VAL A 431 13.23 -0.10 3.66
CA VAL A 431 12.02 0.53 4.21
C VAL A 431 11.81 0.13 5.66
N LEU A 432 11.89 1.12 6.56
CA LEU A 432 11.62 0.93 7.98
C LEU A 432 10.28 1.57 8.33
N SER A 433 9.40 0.79 8.94
CA SER A 433 8.14 1.27 9.51
C SER A 433 8.21 1.25 11.03
N TYR A 434 8.01 2.41 11.64
CA TYR A 434 8.05 2.60 13.09
C TYR A 434 6.67 2.94 13.65
N ALA A 435 6.37 2.46 14.85
CA ALA A 435 5.18 2.88 15.57
C ALA A 435 5.35 4.34 16.03
N ALA A 436 4.52 5.24 15.51
CA ALA A 436 4.60 6.67 15.80
C ALA A 436 3.84 7.06 17.08
N ILE A 437 2.84 6.27 17.48
CA ILE A 437 2.00 6.54 18.66
C ILE A 437 1.56 5.20 19.26
N ASP A 438 2.09 4.86 20.43
CA ASP A 438 1.55 3.84 21.33
C ASP A 438 0.95 4.58 22.53
N ARG A 439 -0.39 4.52 22.71
CA ARG A 439 -1.08 5.12 23.86
C ARG A 439 -2.26 4.30 24.33
#